data_AF-A0A2T7PPL8-F1
#
_entry.id   AF-A0A2T7PPL8-F1
#
_cell.length_a   1.000
_cell.length_b   1.000
_cell.length_c   1.000
_cell.angle_alpha   90.00
_cell.angle_beta   90.00
_cell.angle_gamma   90.00
#
_symmetry.space_group_name_H-M   'P 1'
#
loop_
_entity.id
_entity.type
_entity.pdbx_description
1 polymer ?
#
loop_
_entity_poly.entity_id
_entity_poly.type
_entity_poly.pdbx_seq_one_letter_code
_entity_poly.pdbx_strand_id
1 'polypeptide(L)'
;MLDTGGLKSILESETIVKVMHSSKNDATALYWQFDVKLHNVFDTQLACMELQRAKGRRLPSRMKLAEVCRLYCPQKADLLEEKEDVQTHWSKNEGEFWAKRPMTQEMIDYASQDVLVLIPELTLSISREVETRGLTSQLTTQTCLDIEGTINREVKERIEEEEDAMVLEILQNFSRTTRPPDRLSDITDEDVLDAITRLRSDRLDTEGLPPNIRSLKVQSLTSKVEEIRTELDEKVNGYKSRTPHHELPSIHLVEQMALE
;
A
#
# COMPACT_ATOMS: atom_id res chain seq x y z
N MET A 1 -8.09 26.48 3.89
CA MET A 1 -7.39 26.06 5.14
C MET A 1 -5.91 25.79 4.89
N LEU A 2 -5.49 25.35 3.69
CA LEU A 2 -4.08 25.26 3.30
C LEU A 2 -3.52 26.54 2.63
N ASP A 3 -4.39 27.48 2.25
CA ASP A 3 -3.98 28.77 1.65
C ASP A 3 -3.32 29.72 2.65
N THR A 4 -3.63 29.53 3.94
CA THR A 4 -3.07 30.30 5.05
C THR A 4 -1.98 29.46 5.73
N GLY A 5 -0.71 29.87 5.60
CA GLY A 5 0.43 29.19 6.23
C GLY A 5 1.51 28.67 5.26
N GLY A 6 1.33 28.83 3.95
CA GLY A 6 2.36 28.53 2.95
C GLY A 6 2.59 27.05 2.65
N LEU A 7 1.81 26.14 3.24
CA LEU A 7 1.96 24.70 2.96
C LEU A 7 1.61 24.37 1.49
N LYS A 8 0.57 25.00 0.93
CA LYS A 8 0.21 24.84 -0.49
C LYS A 8 1.40 25.19 -1.40
N SER A 9 2.08 26.32 -1.19
CA SER A 9 3.21 26.70 -2.03
C SER A 9 4.41 25.74 -1.92
N ILE A 10 4.59 25.07 -0.79
CA ILE A 10 5.62 24.03 -0.62
C ILE A 10 5.23 22.74 -1.37
N LEU A 11 3.98 22.28 -1.22
CA LEU A 11 3.47 21.07 -1.86
C LEU A 11 3.45 21.19 -3.39
N GLU A 12 3.10 22.37 -3.91
CA GLU A 12 3.04 22.68 -5.34
C GLU A 12 4.39 23.16 -5.92
N SER A 13 5.45 23.27 -5.10
CA SER A 13 6.76 23.72 -5.58
C SER A 13 7.43 22.69 -6.49
N GLU A 14 7.93 23.15 -7.64
CA GLU A 14 8.75 22.34 -8.55
C GLU A 14 10.19 22.13 -8.05
N THR A 15 10.66 22.94 -7.09
CA THR A 15 12.06 22.90 -6.63
C THR A 15 12.24 22.20 -5.28
N ILE A 16 11.16 22.06 -4.50
CA ILE A 16 11.18 21.36 -3.23
C ILE A 16 10.74 19.92 -3.48
N VAL A 17 11.62 18.95 -3.22
CA VAL A 17 11.29 17.52 -3.34
C VAL A 17 10.39 17.10 -2.17
N LYS A 18 9.27 16.44 -2.47
CA LYS A 18 8.42 15.79 -1.46
C LYS A 18 8.69 14.29 -1.48
N VAL A 19 9.28 13.77 -0.42
CA VAL A 19 9.49 12.33 -0.25
C VAL A 19 8.19 11.72 0.28
N MET A 20 7.65 10.75 -0.44
CA MET A 20 6.40 10.07 -0.07
C MET A 20 6.50 8.57 -0.35
N HIS A 21 5.54 7.81 0.16
CA HIS A 21 5.39 6.40 -0.16
C HIS A 21 3.93 6.15 -0.54
N SER A 22 3.68 5.62 -1.74
CA SER A 22 2.31 5.37 -2.21
C SER A 22 1.44 6.64 -2.29
N SER A 23 1.98 7.71 -2.87
CA SER A 23 1.43 9.07 -2.86
C SER A 23 0.06 9.25 -3.53
N LYS A 24 -0.48 8.24 -4.22
CA LYS A 24 -1.72 8.32 -5.02
C LYS A 24 -2.94 8.75 -4.19
N ASN A 25 -3.15 8.14 -3.03
CA ASN A 25 -4.30 8.48 -2.17
C ASN A 25 -4.12 9.85 -1.51
N ASP A 26 -2.89 10.20 -1.13
CA ASP A 26 -2.57 11.52 -0.57
C ASP A 26 -2.80 12.62 -1.61
N ALA A 27 -2.33 12.43 -2.84
CA ALA A 27 -2.55 13.34 -3.96
C ALA A 27 -4.04 13.52 -4.26
N THR A 28 -4.81 12.42 -4.24
CA THR A 28 -6.27 12.45 -4.39
C THR A 28 -6.91 13.30 -3.28
N ALA A 29 -6.58 13.05 -2.02
CA ALA A 29 -7.14 13.78 -0.89
C ALA A 29 -6.77 15.27 -0.92
N LEU A 30 -5.49 15.57 -1.19
CA LEU A 30 -4.97 16.94 -1.31
C LEU A 30 -5.67 17.73 -2.40
N TYR A 31 -5.88 17.12 -3.56
CA TYR A 31 -6.56 17.78 -4.67
C TYR A 31 -8.05 17.99 -4.38
N TRP A 32 -8.78 16.92 -4.07
CA TRP A 32 -10.25 17.01 -3.98
C TRP A 32 -10.76 17.74 -2.73
N GLN A 33 -9.99 17.77 -1.64
CA GLN A 33 -10.39 18.45 -0.40
C GLN A 33 -9.82 19.86 -0.30
N PHE A 34 -8.66 20.13 -0.90
CA PHE A 34 -7.92 21.38 -0.68
C PHE A 34 -7.40 22.06 -1.95
N ASP A 35 -7.71 21.54 -3.14
CA ASP A 35 -7.26 22.07 -4.43
C ASP A 35 -5.72 22.21 -4.49
N VAL A 36 -5.00 21.24 -3.95
CA VAL A 36 -3.53 21.20 -3.98
C VAL A 36 -3.05 20.24 -5.06
N LYS A 37 -2.21 20.73 -5.98
CA LYS A 37 -1.56 19.90 -7.01
C LYS A 37 -0.13 19.55 -6.62
N LEU A 38 0.05 18.31 -6.18
CA LEU A 38 1.34 17.85 -5.71
C LEU A 38 2.36 17.77 -6.86
N HIS A 39 3.50 18.46 -6.73
CA HIS A 39 4.58 18.47 -7.73
C HIS A 39 5.87 17.90 -7.17
N ASN A 40 6.90 17.64 -7.99
CA ASN A 40 8.24 17.21 -7.56
C ASN A 40 8.25 16.18 -6.40
N VAL A 41 7.55 15.05 -6.61
CA VAL A 41 7.45 13.97 -5.63
C VAL A 41 8.49 12.92 -5.92
N PHE A 42 9.21 12.49 -4.88
CA PHE A 42 10.00 11.26 -4.88
C PHE A 42 9.17 10.18 -4.17
N ASP A 43 8.47 9.36 -4.95
CA ASP A 43 7.67 8.26 -4.42
C ASP A 43 8.53 6.99 -4.28
N THR A 44 8.79 6.58 -3.04
CA THR A 44 9.62 5.40 -2.74
C THR A 44 9.01 4.10 -3.24
N GLN A 45 7.68 3.98 -3.34
CA GLN A 45 7.03 2.80 -3.90
C GLN A 45 7.27 2.73 -5.42
N LEU A 46 7.07 3.84 -6.13
CA LEU A 46 7.30 3.89 -7.57
C LEU A 46 8.80 3.71 -7.90
N ALA A 47 9.69 4.26 -7.08
CA ALA A 47 11.13 4.03 -7.20
C ALA A 47 11.47 2.53 -7.11
N CYS A 48 10.89 1.83 -6.12
CA CYS A 48 11.04 0.38 -6.01
C CYS A 48 10.46 -0.38 -7.21
N MET A 49 9.36 0.10 -7.81
CA MET A 49 8.81 -0.50 -9.02
C MET A 49 9.75 -0.33 -10.22
N GLU A 50 10.37 0.84 -10.41
CA GLU A 50 11.38 1.04 -11.45
C GLU A 50 12.61 0.14 -11.25
N LEU A 51 13.06 -0.03 -10.01
CA LEU A 51 14.14 -0.94 -9.67
C LEU A 51 13.79 -2.41 -9.94
N GLN A 52 12.54 -2.82 -9.70
CA GLN A 52 12.03 -4.14 -10.08
C GLN A 52 12.02 -4.34 -11.60
N ARG A 53 11.54 -3.35 -12.37
CA ARG A 53 11.57 -3.40 -13.84
C ARG A 53 12.98 -3.51 -14.37
N ALA A 54 13.93 -2.77 -13.80
CA ALA A 54 15.34 -2.86 -14.15
C ALA A 54 15.98 -4.23 -13.81
N LYS A 55 15.34 -5.03 -12.96
CA LYS A 55 15.73 -6.42 -12.66
C LYS A 55 14.98 -7.45 -13.53
N GLY A 56 14.13 -7.00 -14.46
CA GLY A 56 13.42 -7.86 -15.42
C GLY A 56 11.96 -8.15 -15.08
N ARG A 57 11.41 -7.59 -13.99
CA ARG A 57 9.97 -7.72 -13.68
C ARG A 57 9.15 -6.99 -14.73
N ARG A 58 8.13 -7.64 -15.28
CA ARG A 58 7.18 -7.01 -16.20
C ARG A 58 6.05 -6.35 -15.42
N LEU A 59 5.50 -7.04 -14.44
CA LEU A 59 4.51 -6.54 -13.50
C LEU A 59 5.16 -6.33 -12.12
N PRO A 60 5.82 -5.17 -11.90
CA PRO A 60 6.38 -4.88 -10.59
C PRO A 60 5.28 -4.82 -9.52
N SER A 61 5.65 -5.26 -8.32
CA SER A 61 4.79 -5.26 -7.14
C SER A 61 4.85 -3.90 -6.44
N ARG A 62 3.68 -3.42 -6.02
CA ARG A 62 3.54 -2.24 -5.17
C ARG A 62 3.84 -2.65 -3.73
N MET A 63 5.10 -2.51 -3.34
CA MET A 63 5.58 -2.87 -2.00
C MET A 63 5.01 -1.92 -0.94
N LYS A 64 4.61 -2.47 0.21
CA LYS A 64 4.27 -1.74 1.42
C LYS A 64 5.51 -1.05 2.00
N LEU A 65 5.32 -0.01 2.80
CA LEU A 65 6.42 0.76 3.39
C LEU A 65 7.37 -0.13 4.21
N ALA A 66 6.83 -1.05 5.00
CA ALA A 66 7.63 -2.01 5.79
C ALA A 66 8.51 -2.92 4.90
N GLU A 67 8.00 -3.37 3.76
CA GLU A 67 8.77 -4.18 2.80
C GLU A 67 9.91 -3.38 2.19
N VAL A 68 9.63 -2.12 1.83
CA VAL A 68 10.66 -1.20 1.30
C VAL A 68 11.73 -0.92 2.37
N CYS A 69 11.33 -0.69 3.63
CA CYS A 69 12.27 -0.55 4.74
C CYS A 69 13.12 -1.81 4.92
N ARG A 70 12.54 -3.01 4.95
CA ARG A 70 13.30 -4.27 5.08
C ARG A 70 14.34 -4.45 3.97
N LEU A 71 14.10 -3.95 2.76
CA LEU A 71 15.02 -4.08 1.64
C LEU A 71 16.14 -3.02 1.64
N TYR A 72 15.82 -1.77 1.96
CA TYR A 72 16.74 -0.64 1.74
C TYR A 72 17.23 0.02 3.02
N CYS A 73 16.56 -0.23 4.15
CA CYS A 73 16.87 0.33 5.47
C CYS A 73 16.36 -0.57 6.61
N PRO A 74 16.89 -1.81 6.77
CA PRO A 74 16.34 -2.79 7.71
C PRO A 74 16.22 -2.28 9.14
N GLN A 75 17.14 -1.43 9.58
CA GLN A 75 17.12 -0.81 10.91
C GLN A 75 15.89 0.07 11.19
N LYS A 76 15.15 0.48 10.15
CA LYS A 76 13.90 1.23 10.26
C LYS A 76 12.66 0.36 10.05
N ALA A 77 12.82 -0.89 9.64
CA ALA A 77 11.70 -1.81 9.47
C ALA A 77 11.07 -2.16 10.82
N ASP A 78 11.88 -2.36 11.86
CA ASP A 78 11.42 -2.69 13.22
C ASP A 78 10.47 -1.63 13.79
N LEU A 79 10.69 -0.35 13.44
CA LEU A 79 9.83 0.77 13.84
C LEU A 79 8.41 0.68 13.26
N LEU A 80 8.22 -0.08 12.16
CA LEU A 80 6.95 -0.27 11.49
C LEU A 80 6.25 -1.58 11.90
N GLU A 81 6.98 -2.55 12.47
CA GLU A 81 6.36 -3.80 12.93
C GLU A 81 5.54 -3.58 14.20
N GLU A 82 5.95 -2.66 15.07
CA GLU A 82 5.17 -2.22 16.25
C GLU A 82 3.85 -1.51 15.85
N LYS A 83 3.71 -1.10 14.59
CA LYS A 83 2.59 -0.32 14.05
C LYS A 83 1.35 -1.16 13.69
N GLU A 84 1.55 -2.41 13.30
CA GLU A 84 0.45 -3.30 12.85
C GLU A 84 -0.50 -3.68 14.00
N ASP A 85 0.03 -3.76 15.22
CA ASP A 85 -0.71 -4.01 16.47
C ASP A 85 -1.67 -2.84 16.80
N VAL A 86 -1.22 -1.60 16.61
CA VAL A 86 -1.99 -0.37 16.85
C VAL A 86 -3.13 -0.25 15.83
N GLN A 87 -2.83 -0.36 14.53
CA GLN A 87 -3.85 -0.23 13.47
C GLN A 87 -5.02 -1.21 13.65
N THR A 88 -4.70 -2.42 14.08
CA THR A 88 -5.67 -3.49 14.36
C THR A 88 -6.60 -3.16 15.52
N HIS A 89 -6.08 -2.53 16.58
CA HIS A 89 -6.86 -2.18 17.77
C HIS A 89 -7.96 -1.15 17.43
N TRP A 90 -7.63 -0.17 16.59
CA TRP A 90 -8.48 1.02 16.38
C TRP A 90 -9.43 0.90 15.19
N SER A 91 -9.02 0.20 14.12
CA SER A 91 -9.82 0.09 12.88
C SER A 91 -11.13 -0.69 13.04
N LYS A 92 -11.30 -1.47 14.11
CA LYS A 92 -12.50 -2.30 14.34
C LYS A 92 -13.67 -1.56 15.00
N ASN A 93 -13.41 -0.47 15.73
CA ASN A 93 -14.39 0.08 16.68
C ASN A 93 -14.79 1.54 16.41
N GLU A 94 -13.98 2.34 15.71
CA GLU A 94 -14.23 3.79 15.60
C GLU A 94 -13.98 4.31 14.18
N GLY A 95 -15.04 4.45 13.37
CA GLY A 95 -14.97 5.11 12.05
C GLY A 95 -14.49 6.57 12.10
N GLU A 96 -14.52 7.17 13.29
CA GLU A 96 -14.07 8.55 13.56
C GLU A 96 -12.68 8.61 14.21
N PHE A 97 -11.90 7.51 14.23
CA PHE A 97 -10.60 7.44 14.92
C PHE A 97 -9.69 8.65 14.61
N TRP A 98 -9.46 8.95 13.33
CA TRP A 98 -8.63 10.09 12.90
C TRP A 98 -9.31 11.45 13.07
N ALA A 99 -10.62 11.49 13.33
CA ALA A 99 -11.38 12.71 13.62
C ALA A 99 -11.37 13.08 15.11
N LYS A 100 -11.06 12.13 16.01
CA LYS A 100 -10.99 12.35 17.46
C LYS A 100 -10.01 13.45 17.84
N ARG A 101 -10.40 14.32 18.79
CA ARG A 101 -9.56 15.41 19.31
C ARG A 101 -9.65 15.51 20.85
N PRO A 102 -8.55 15.85 21.55
CA PRO A 102 -7.17 15.90 21.03
C PRO A 102 -6.69 14.50 20.58
N MET A 103 -5.70 14.44 19.70
CA MET A 103 -5.09 13.16 19.33
C MET A 103 -4.37 12.55 20.54
N THR A 104 -4.42 11.23 20.68
CA THR A 104 -3.63 10.53 21.71
C THR A 104 -2.16 10.46 21.31
N GLN A 105 -1.27 10.22 22.27
CA GLN A 105 0.16 10.05 21.97
C GLN A 105 0.38 8.89 20.99
N GLU A 106 -0.35 7.79 21.13
CA GLU A 106 -0.30 6.64 20.23
C GLU A 106 -0.69 6.99 18.79
N MET A 107 -1.72 7.83 18.58
CA MET A 107 -2.08 8.32 17.25
C MET A 107 -0.96 9.14 16.62
N ILE A 108 -0.31 9.98 17.43
CA ILE A 108 0.79 10.85 17.01
C ILE A 108 2.01 10.00 16.66
N ASP A 109 2.37 9.04 17.52
CA ASP A 109 3.49 8.12 17.32
C ASP A 109 3.28 7.32 16.03
N TYR A 110 2.09 6.73 15.85
CA TYR A 110 1.71 6.01 14.63
C TYR A 110 1.90 6.87 13.38
N ALA A 111 1.35 8.08 13.36
CA ALA A 111 1.41 8.95 12.20
C ALA A 111 2.84 9.47 11.94
N SER A 112 3.62 9.71 12.99
CA SER A 112 5.00 10.18 12.87
C SER A 112 5.93 9.12 12.29
N GLN A 113 5.71 7.84 12.61
CA GLN A 113 6.54 6.75 12.11
C GLN A 113 6.53 6.67 10.57
N ASP A 114 5.38 6.92 9.92
CA ASP A 114 5.26 6.90 8.46
C ASP A 114 6.17 7.90 7.75
N VAL A 115 6.52 9.01 8.40
CA VAL A 115 7.41 10.04 7.83
C VAL A 115 8.85 9.92 8.34
N LEU A 116 9.04 9.52 9.61
CA LEU A 116 10.37 9.36 10.21
C LEU A 116 11.17 8.27 9.49
N VAL A 117 10.52 7.22 9.01
CA VAL A 117 11.24 6.14 8.34
C VAL A 117 11.75 6.54 6.96
N LEU A 118 11.06 7.45 6.27
CA LEU A 118 11.38 7.86 4.90
C LEU A 118 12.73 8.59 4.79
N ILE A 119 13.09 9.40 5.78
CA ILE A 119 14.25 10.32 5.68
C ILE A 119 15.25 10.14 6.84
N PRO A 120 16.57 10.33 6.60
CA PRO A 120 17.20 10.41 5.28
C PRO A 120 17.58 9.04 4.71
N GLU A 121 17.81 8.03 5.55
CA GLU A 121 18.53 6.81 5.16
C GLU A 121 17.80 6.02 4.07
N LEU A 122 16.47 5.84 4.20
CA LEU A 122 15.69 5.09 3.22
C LEU A 122 15.71 5.79 1.86
N THR A 123 15.43 7.10 1.85
CA THR A 123 15.43 7.90 0.62
C THR A 123 16.81 7.91 -0.04
N LEU A 124 17.89 8.14 0.71
CA LEU A 124 19.25 8.14 0.16
C LEU A 124 19.66 6.78 -0.41
N SER A 125 19.25 5.69 0.24
CA SER A 125 19.51 4.32 -0.24
C SER A 125 18.83 4.06 -1.57
N ILE A 126 17.54 4.38 -1.67
CA ILE A 126 16.74 4.17 -2.89
C ILE A 126 17.17 5.13 -4.00
N SER A 127 17.39 6.42 -3.69
CA SER A 127 17.78 7.43 -4.68
C SER A 127 19.11 7.08 -5.33
N ARG A 128 20.08 6.60 -4.54
CA ARG A 128 21.38 6.14 -5.06
C ARG A 128 21.23 4.98 -6.03
N GLU A 129 20.37 4.00 -5.74
CA GLU A 129 20.12 2.87 -6.66
C GLU A 129 19.45 3.32 -7.95
N VAL A 130 18.47 4.22 -7.86
CA VAL A 130 17.78 4.83 -9.01
C VAL A 130 18.76 5.60 -9.89
N GLU A 131 19.60 6.44 -9.29
CA GLU A 131 20.61 7.24 -9.98
C GLU A 131 21.68 6.36 -10.65
N THR A 132 22.19 5.35 -9.93
CA THR A 132 23.22 4.43 -10.43
C THR A 132 22.73 3.67 -11.67
N ARG A 133 21.43 3.40 -11.76
CA ARG A 133 20.79 2.71 -12.89
C ARG A 133 20.26 3.66 -13.96
N GLY A 134 20.41 4.97 -13.79
CA GLY A 134 19.92 5.97 -14.73
C GLY A 134 18.39 6.02 -14.85
N LEU A 135 17.67 5.70 -13.77
CA LEU A 135 16.20 5.56 -13.75
C LEU A 135 15.47 6.84 -13.33
N THR A 136 16.19 7.93 -13.04
CA THR A 136 15.60 9.16 -12.49
C THR A 136 14.50 9.73 -13.39
N SER A 137 14.72 9.77 -14.71
CA SER A 137 13.70 10.29 -15.64
C SER A 137 12.45 9.42 -15.68
N GLN A 138 12.61 8.11 -15.68
CA GLN A 138 11.51 7.15 -15.70
C GLN A 138 10.69 7.27 -14.42
N LEU A 139 11.35 7.37 -13.26
CA LEU A 139 10.70 7.59 -11.98
C LEU A 139 9.91 8.91 -11.98
N THR A 140 10.51 10.01 -12.45
CA THR A 140 9.83 11.30 -12.53
C THR A 140 8.60 11.21 -13.42
N THR A 141 8.72 10.66 -14.63
CA THR A 141 7.60 10.49 -15.55
C THR A 141 6.50 9.62 -14.94
N GLN A 142 6.85 8.47 -14.36
CA GLN A 142 5.87 7.57 -13.76
C GLN A 142 5.16 8.19 -12.55
N THR A 143 5.87 8.97 -11.73
CA THR A 143 5.28 9.68 -10.59
C THR A 143 4.32 10.78 -11.05
N CYS A 144 4.70 11.56 -12.07
CA CYS A 144 3.80 12.55 -12.66
C CYS A 144 2.53 11.91 -13.21
N LEU A 145 2.66 10.78 -13.94
CA LEU A 145 1.50 10.06 -14.48
C LEU A 145 0.59 9.48 -13.38
N ASP A 146 1.15 8.88 -12.32
CA ASP A 146 0.32 8.31 -11.24
C ASP A 146 -0.42 9.41 -10.47
N ILE A 147 0.21 10.57 -10.24
CA ILE A 147 -0.43 11.75 -9.64
C ILE A 147 -1.49 12.34 -10.58
N GLU A 148 -1.18 12.53 -11.86
CA GLU A 148 -2.14 13.08 -12.83
C GLU A 148 -3.38 12.17 -12.96
N GLY A 149 -3.20 10.85 -12.93
CA GLY A 149 -4.29 9.87 -12.92
C GLY A 149 -5.21 9.95 -11.70
N THR A 150 -4.84 10.67 -10.62
CA THR A 150 -5.74 10.93 -9.49
C THR A 150 -6.74 12.05 -9.76
N ILE A 151 -6.43 12.92 -10.71
CA ILE A 151 -7.17 14.13 -11.03
C ILE A 151 -7.88 14.00 -12.37
N ASN A 152 -7.22 13.36 -13.36
CA ASN A 152 -7.69 13.22 -14.72
C ASN A 152 -8.15 11.78 -15.00
N ARG A 153 -9.46 11.63 -15.24
CA ARG A 153 -10.08 10.34 -15.52
C ARG A 153 -9.52 9.67 -16.79
N GLU A 154 -9.25 10.43 -17.85
CA GLU A 154 -8.73 9.87 -19.10
C GLU A 154 -7.32 9.31 -18.93
N VAL A 155 -6.50 9.96 -18.09
CA VAL A 155 -5.16 9.45 -17.74
C VAL A 155 -5.27 8.20 -16.90
N LYS A 156 -6.19 8.17 -15.92
CA LYS A 156 -6.47 6.99 -15.11
C LYS A 156 -6.88 5.79 -15.97
N GLU A 157 -7.86 5.98 -16.85
CA GLU A 157 -8.38 4.93 -17.74
C GLU A 157 -7.26 4.38 -18.63
N ARG A 158 -6.42 5.26 -19.19
CA ARG A 158 -5.26 4.83 -20.00
C ARG A 158 -4.26 3.99 -19.21
N ILE A 159 -3.92 4.37 -17.98
CA ILE A 159 -3.02 3.60 -17.12
C ILE A 159 -3.61 2.21 -16.84
N GLU A 160 -4.91 2.13 -16.52
CA GLU A 160 -5.60 0.86 -16.26
C GLU A 160 -5.64 -0.04 -17.51
N GLU A 161 -5.87 0.54 -18.70
CA GLU A 161 -5.85 -0.19 -19.97
C GLU A 161 -4.45 -0.73 -20.32
N GLU A 162 -3.39 0.05 -20.08
CA GLU A 162 -2.01 -0.38 -20.28
C GLU A 162 -1.62 -1.53 -19.33
N GLU A 163 -2.02 -1.46 -18.06
CA GLU A 163 -1.83 -2.54 -17.09
C GLU A 163 -2.60 -3.81 -17.50
N ASP A 164 -3.86 -3.68 -17.93
CA ASP A 164 -4.67 -4.79 -18.42
C ASP A 164 -4.05 -5.47 -19.64
N ALA A 165 -3.56 -4.67 -20.60
CA ALA A 165 -2.90 -5.19 -21.80
C ALA A 165 -1.67 -6.02 -21.43
N MET A 166 -0.86 -5.54 -20.49
CA MET A 166 0.31 -6.26 -20.00
C MET A 166 -0.04 -7.57 -19.29
N VAL A 167 -1.08 -7.56 -18.44
CA VAL A 167 -1.60 -8.77 -17.80
C VAL A 167 -2.03 -9.81 -18.82
N LEU A 168 -2.80 -9.41 -19.83
CA LEU A 168 -3.25 -10.32 -20.89
C LEU A 168 -2.07 -10.87 -21.69
N GLU A 169 -1.10 -10.02 -22.04
CA GLU A 169 0.08 -10.43 -22.80
C GLU A 169 0.90 -11.49 -22.05
N ILE A 170 1.10 -11.32 -20.74
CA ILE A 170 1.82 -12.28 -19.89
C ILE A 170 1.10 -13.63 -19.87
N LEU A 171 -0.22 -13.63 -19.65
CA LEU A 171 -1.01 -14.87 -19.57
C LEU A 171 -1.10 -15.59 -20.91
N GLN A 172 -1.23 -14.84 -22.01
CA GLN A 172 -1.22 -15.40 -23.36
C GLN A 172 0.13 -16.01 -23.70
N ASN A 173 1.23 -15.36 -23.33
CA ASN A 173 2.56 -15.91 -23.50
C ASN A 173 2.73 -17.19 -22.68
N PHE A 174 2.34 -17.16 -21.40
CA PHE A 174 2.36 -18.32 -20.51
C PHE A 174 1.60 -19.51 -21.09
N SER A 175 0.41 -19.30 -21.65
CA SER A 175 -0.38 -20.36 -22.29
C SER A 175 0.26 -20.95 -23.55
N ARG A 176 1.14 -20.20 -24.25
CA ARG A 176 1.82 -20.65 -25.46
C ARG A 176 3.13 -21.38 -25.16
N THR A 177 3.87 -20.92 -24.16
CA THR A 177 5.21 -21.44 -23.86
C THR A 177 5.21 -22.58 -22.86
N THR A 178 4.17 -22.66 -22.04
CA THR A 178 4.11 -23.57 -20.90
C THR A 178 2.76 -24.26 -20.88
N ARG A 179 2.74 -25.56 -20.57
CA ARG A 179 1.48 -26.23 -20.24
C ARG A 179 1.03 -25.75 -18.86
N PRO A 180 -0.08 -25.00 -18.73
CA PRO A 180 -0.46 -24.42 -17.44
C PRO A 180 -0.73 -25.52 -16.41
N PRO A 181 -0.13 -25.46 -15.20
CA PRO A 181 -0.40 -26.42 -14.15
C PRO A 181 -1.82 -26.19 -13.59
N ASP A 182 -2.38 -27.21 -12.95
CA ASP A 182 -3.72 -27.11 -12.36
C ASP A 182 -3.73 -26.42 -11.00
N ARG A 183 -2.59 -26.35 -10.31
CA ARG A 183 -2.46 -25.70 -9.01
C ARG A 183 -1.69 -24.40 -9.14
N LEU A 184 -2.19 -23.35 -8.50
CA LEU A 184 -1.52 -22.05 -8.43
C LEU A 184 -0.13 -22.15 -7.80
N SER A 185 0.04 -23.03 -6.80
CA SER A 185 1.31 -23.29 -6.10
C SER A 185 2.44 -23.80 -7.00
N ASP A 186 2.10 -24.35 -8.17
CA ASP A 186 3.06 -24.96 -9.08
C ASP A 186 3.60 -23.93 -10.10
N ILE A 187 3.10 -22.69 -10.06
CA ILE A 187 3.59 -21.57 -10.86
C ILE A 187 4.65 -20.83 -10.06
N THR A 188 5.88 -20.80 -10.57
CA THR A 188 7.02 -20.12 -9.94
C THR A 188 7.29 -18.72 -10.50
N ASP A 189 6.74 -18.41 -11.68
CA ASP A 189 6.89 -17.11 -12.30
C ASP A 189 5.97 -16.09 -11.61
N GLU A 190 6.57 -15.14 -10.88
CA GLU A 190 5.80 -14.17 -10.12
C GLU A 190 5.06 -13.17 -11.02
N ASP A 191 5.50 -12.92 -12.27
CA ASP A 191 4.76 -12.05 -13.20
C ASP A 191 3.48 -12.76 -13.65
N VAL A 192 3.53 -14.09 -13.84
CA VAL A 192 2.34 -14.90 -14.13
C VAL A 192 1.40 -14.96 -12.92
N LEU A 193 1.93 -15.14 -11.71
CA LEU A 193 1.11 -15.11 -10.48
C LEU A 193 0.43 -13.76 -10.28
N ASP A 194 1.16 -12.66 -10.49
CA ASP A 194 0.60 -11.31 -10.45
C ASP A 194 -0.44 -11.09 -11.54
N ALA A 195 -0.19 -11.56 -12.76
CA ALA A 195 -1.14 -11.44 -13.87
C ALA A 195 -2.44 -12.20 -13.59
N ILE A 196 -2.38 -13.44 -13.08
CA ILE A 196 -3.58 -14.19 -12.64
C ILE A 196 -4.32 -13.39 -11.56
N THR A 197 -3.57 -12.85 -10.61
CA THR A 197 -4.12 -12.11 -9.48
C THR A 197 -4.80 -10.80 -9.92
N ARG A 198 -4.24 -10.09 -10.89
CA ARG A 198 -4.71 -8.78 -11.38
C ARG A 198 -5.71 -8.88 -12.54
N LEU A 199 -5.83 -10.04 -13.21
CA LEU A 199 -6.78 -10.26 -14.31
C LEU A 199 -8.22 -9.90 -13.90
N ARG A 200 -8.84 -8.97 -14.60
CA ARG A 200 -10.22 -8.58 -14.34
C ARG A 200 -11.21 -9.68 -14.73
N SER A 201 -12.29 -9.80 -13.97
CA SER A 201 -13.29 -10.86 -14.16
C SER A 201 -14.00 -10.77 -15.52
N ASP A 202 -14.22 -9.56 -16.05
CA ASP A 202 -14.81 -9.33 -17.37
C ASP A 202 -13.87 -9.70 -18.53
N ARG A 203 -12.60 -9.99 -18.24
CA ARG A 203 -11.57 -10.39 -19.22
C ARG A 203 -11.24 -11.88 -19.19
N LEU A 204 -11.92 -12.68 -18.36
CA LEU A 204 -11.65 -14.12 -18.21
C LEU A 204 -11.89 -14.94 -19.48
N ASP A 205 -12.68 -14.43 -20.42
CA ASP A 205 -13.03 -15.08 -21.68
C ASP A 205 -12.19 -14.57 -22.86
N THR A 206 -11.13 -13.81 -22.58
CA THR A 206 -10.22 -13.31 -23.62
C THR A 206 -9.51 -14.47 -24.32
N GLU A 207 -9.41 -14.38 -25.64
CA GLU A 207 -8.76 -15.42 -26.45
C GLU A 207 -7.27 -15.58 -26.09
N GLY A 208 -6.79 -16.83 -26.13
CA GLY A 208 -5.39 -17.16 -25.90
C GLY A 208 -4.98 -17.24 -24.43
N LEU A 209 -5.90 -17.05 -23.48
CA LEU A 209 -5.64 -17.29 -22.06
C LEU A 209 -5.48 -18.80 -21.76
N PRO A 210 -4.81 -19.16 -20.64
CA PRO A 210 -4.74 -20.53 -20.17
C PRO A 210 -6.13 -21.19 -20.09
N PRO A 211 -6.30 -22.44 -20.55
CA PRO A 211 -7.61 -23.10 -20.56
C PRO A 211 -8.22 -23.29 -19.15
N ASN A 212 -7.37 -23.35 -18.12
CA ASN A 212 -7.76 -23.46 -16.72
C ASN A 212 -7.69 -22.11 -15.97
N ILE A 213 -7.62 -20.96 -16.66
CA ILE A 213 -7.44 -19.63 -16.04
C ILE A 213 -8.50 -19.31 -14.99
N ARG A 214 -9.76 -19.72 -15.22
CA ARG A 214 -10.85 -19.56 -14.25
C ARG A 214 -10.56 -20.31 -12.95
N SER A 215 -10.05 -21.54 -13.02
CA SER A 215 -9.67 -22.34 -11.86
C SER A 215 -8.51 -21.68 -11.09
N LEU A 216 -7.47 -21.24 -11.80
CA LEU A 216 -6.32 -20.55 -11.21
C LEU A 216 -6.72 -19.23 -10.55
N LYS A 217 -7.63 -18.46 -11.18
CA LYS A 217 -8.19 -17.23 -10.61
C LYS A 217 -8.96 -17.51 -9.32
N VAL A 218 -9.81 -18.54 -9.32
CA VAL A 218 -10.54 -18.95 -8.11
C VAL A 218 -9.56 -19.33 -6.99
N GLN A 219 -8.53 -20.12 -7.28
CA GLN A 219 -7.51 -20.47 -6.28
C GLN A 219 -6.80 -19.24 -5.71
N SER A 220 -6.42 -18.27 -6.56
CA SER A 220 -5.81 -17.00 -6.14
C SER A 220 -6.74 -16.22 -5.21
N LEU A 221 -8.03 -16.09 -5.59
CA LEU A 221 -9.02 -15.40 -4.76
C LEU A 221 -9.29 -16.13 -3.44
N THR A 222 -9.42 -17.45 -3.45
CA THR A 222 -9.59 -18.26 -2.24
C THR A 222 -8.39 -18.10 -1.30
N SER A 223 -7.16 -18.15 -1.82
CA SER A 223 -5.95 -17.93 -1.01
C SER A 223 -5.97 -16.56 -0.32
N LYS A 224 -6.34 -15.50 -1.04
CA LYS A 224 -6.46 -14.16 -0.46
C LYS A 224 -7.55 -14.06 0.59
N VAL A 225 -8.68 -14.74 0.38
CA VAL A 225 -9.77 -14.79 1.37
C VAL A 225 -9.31 -15.50 2.64
N GLU A 226 -8.58 -16.61 2.52
CA GLU A 226 -8.04 -17.31 3.68
C GLU A 226 -6.96 -16.48 4.41
N GLU A 227 -6.08 -15.79 3.68
CA GLU A 227 -5.11 -14.84 4.26
C GLU A 227 -5.82 -13.76 5.09
N ILE A 228 -6.85 -13.12 4.52
CA ILE A 228 -7.66 -12.12 5.23
C ILE A 228 -8.37 -12.72 6.44
N ARG A 229 -8.85 -13.96 6.36
CA ARG A 229 -9.47 -14.66 7.50
C ARG A 229 -8.46 -14.96 8.60
N THR A 230 -7.28 -15.47 8.26
CA THR A 230 -6.19 -15.72 9.21
C THR A 230 -5.77 -14.43 9.88
N GLU A 231 -5.54 -13.36 9.12
CA GLU A 231 -5.29 -12.04 9.69
C GLU A 231 -6.41 -11.63 10.63
N LEU A 232 -7.68 -11.81 10.24
CA LEU A 232 -8.81 -11.45 11.09
C LEU A 232 -8.85 -12.27 12.39
N ASP A 233 -8.58 -13.57 12.32
CA ASP A 233 -8.58 -14.51 13.45
C ASP A 233 -7.40 -14.26 14.40
N GLU A 234 -6.20 -14.01 13.88
CA GLU A 234 -5.04 -13.57 14.68
C GLU A 234 -5.35 -12.26 15.40
N LYS A 235 -5.94 -11.30 14.66
CA LYS A 235 -6.43 -10.03 15.21
C LYS A 235 -7.58 -10.21 16.23
N VAL A 236 -8.27 -11.35 16.28
CA VAL A 236 -9.31 -11.67 17.29
C VAL A 236 -8.72 -12.42 18.49
N ASN A 237 -7.78 -13.33 18.26
CA ASN A 237 -7.18 -14.15 19.31
C ASN A 237 -6.14 -13.37 20.13
N GLY A 238 -5.36 -12.47 19.51
CA GLY A 238 -4.48 -11.53 20.20
C GLY A 238 -5.22 -10.59 21.17
N TYR A 239 -6.52 -10.36 20.95
CA TYR A 239 -7.37 -9.61 21.88
C TYR A 239 -7.73 -10.44 23.13
N LYS A 240 -8.12 -11.70 22.96
CA LYS A 240 -8.51 -12.59 24.08
C LYS A 240 -7.35 -12.88 25.05
N SER A 241 -6.11 -12.86 24.57
CA SER A 241 -4.92 -13.07 25.41
C SER A 241 -4.42 -11.82 26.12
N ARG A 242 -4.85 -10.61 25.71
CA ARG A 242 -4.38 -9.32 26.25
C ARG A 242 -5.40 -8.59 27.13
N THR A 243 -6.64 -9.06 27.28
CA THR A 243 -7.57 -8.55 28.32
C THR A 243 -7.18 -9.12 29.68
N PRO A 244 -6.72 -8.30 30.66
CA PRO A 244 -6.72 -8.74 32.05
C PRO A 244 -8.20 -8.89 32.46
N HIS A 245 -8.51 -9.93 33.23
CA HIS A 245 -9.75 -10.00 33.99
C HIS A 245 -9.82 -8.79 34.94
N HIS A 246 -10.33 -7.65 34.47
CA HIS A 246 -10.94 -6.69 35.35
C HIS A 246 -12.30 -7.27 35.73
N GLU A 247 -12.31 -8.05 36.80
CA GLU A 247 -13.50 -8.16 37.63
C GLU A 247 -13.96 -6.73 37.94
N LEU A 248 -15.06 -6.31 37.32
CA LEU A 248 -15.79 -5.12 37.73
C LEU A 248 -16.08 -5.26 39.23
N PRO A 249 -15.76 -4.26 40.08
CA PRO A 249 -16.19 -4.31 41.46
C PRO A 249 -17.71 -4.43 41.49
N SER A 250 -18.20 -5.42 42.24
CA SER A 250 -19.62 -5.60 42.52
C SER A 250 -20.23 -4.26 42.93
N ILE A 251 -21.41 -3.94 42.37
CA ILE A 251 -22.19 -2.69 42.51
C ILE A 251 -22.50 -2.29 43.98
N HIS A 252 -22.09 -3.10 44.96
CA HIS A 252 -22.34 -2.85 46.38
C HIS A 252 -21.36 -1.88 47.08
N LEU A 253 -20.30 -1.39 46.44
CA LEU A 253 -19.35 -0.45 47.08
C LEU A 253 -19.54 1.03 46.71
N VAL A 254 -20.39 1.36 45.75
CA VAL A 254 -20.60 2.76 45.31
C VAL A 254 -21.65 3.48 46.17
N GLU A 255 -22.49 2.76 46.91
CA GLU A 255 -23.53 3.37 47.76
C GLU A 255 -23.05 3.85 49.15
N GLN A 256 -21.79 3.59 49.53
CA GLN A 256 -21.26 4.01 50.85
C GLN A 256 -20.37 5.26 50.83
N MET A 257 -20.07 5.85 49.67
CA MET A 257 -19.22 7.05 49.59
C MET A 257 -19.99 8.33 49.21
N ALA A 258 -21.32 8.30 49.21
CA ALA A 258 -22.19 9.46 48.94
C ALA A 258 -22.83 10.07 50.21
N LEU A 259 -22.40 9.64 51.40
CA LEU A 259 -22.82 10.21 52.69
C LEU A 259 -21.60 10.39 53.59
N GLU A 260 -20.81 11.42 53.31
CA GLU A 260 -20.02 12.23 54.27
C GLU A 260 -19.55 13.53 53.58
#